data_AF-A0AAP0BI53-F1
#
_entry.id   AF-A0AAP0BI53-F1
#
_cell.length_a   1.000
_cell.length_b   1.000
_cell.length_c   1.000
_cell.angle_alpha   90.00
_cell.angle_beta   90.00
_cell.angle_gamma   90.00
#
_symmetry.space_group_name_H-M   'P 1'
#
loop_
_entity.id
_entity.type
_entity.pdbx_description
1 polymer ?
#
loop_
_entity_poly.entity_id
_entity_poly.type
_entity_poly.pdbx_seq_one_letter_code
_entity_poly.pdbx_strand_id
1 'polypeptide(L)'
;MDGWKCFWWNSGGAYDLVATESEPFSLPSSIPDWPRGNGFTTGSICLGEIEVVKVSQFERIWSYSSENKNSRAAFYKPVEIPNGFFCLGHYGQSTVQPFQGFLLAARPVLNSKNMGLPPLQKPLDYTLIWCSTNREKDYDIESGFFWLPCPPEGYRSVGLVVTGDSTKPSAAEVMCVRADLVEPCECHEDILRIESSSLDIPFFIWKTRPSDRGIWSKGAPVGTFFCSVDCDFDGELSISCLKNLDQSLSSMPNLEQIHALIKHYGPTVFFHPKEIYLPSSVPWFFSNGAILCKKGDEEVHAIDARGSNLPGGGDNDGEYWIELPADDRVKRGSLESAELYIHVKPALGGIFTDIAMWVFCPFNGPANLKIGLLNFPLKRIGQHVGDWEHFTLRISNFSGELSSLYFSQHSGGEWVDASGLEFVEGNRAIVYSSRSGHASFPHPGTYLQGMEKLGIGISNDAARSKLFVDSSVNYQIIAAEYLGDAVSEPCWLQFMREWGPTIVYNSRSELDRIMRYLPVNLRFSVESVFDKLPIELYGEEGPTGPKQKDNWVGDERG
;
A
#
# COMPACT_ATOMS: atom_id res chain seq x y z
N MET A 1 -13.79 51.26 43.13
CA MET A 1 -14.90 50.73 42.33
C MET A 1 -14.40 49.46 41.68
N ASP A 2 -14.65 48.40 42.43
CA ASP A 2 -15.20 47.11 42.00
C ASP A 2 -14.41 46.29 40.98
N GLY A 3 -13.82 45.23 41.51
CA GLY A 3 -13.16 44.19 40.75
C GLY A 3 -14.13 43.33 39.95
N TRP A 4 -13.55 42.52 39.08
CA TRP A 4 -14.11 41.20 38.81
C TRP A 4 -13.00 40.15 38.83
N LYS A 5 -13.17 39.22 39.77
CA LYS A 5 -12.47 37.94 39.86
C LYS A 5 -12.72 37.19 38.55
N CYS A 6 -11.65 36.87 37.81
CA CYS A 6 -11.73 35.80 36.82
C CYS A 6 -11.63 34.47 37.56
N PHE A 7 -12.69 33.69 37.42
CA PHE A 7 -12.86 32.37 38.01
C PHE A 7 -11.81 31.42 37.44
N TRP A 8 -11.11 30.76 38.35
CA TRP A 8 -10.16 29.70 38.08
C TRP A 8 -10.94 28.41 37.85
N TRP A 9 -10.79 27.82 36.67
CA TRP A 9 -11.29 26.49 36.40
C TRP A 9 -10.07 25.63 36.06
N ASN A 10 -9.74 24.72 36.99
CA ASN A 10 -8.81 23.62 36.73
C ASN A 10 -9.33 22.84 35.52
N SER A 11 -8.57 22.86 34.43
CA SER A 11 -8.77 21.94 33.32
C SER A 11 -7.79 20.79 33.53
N GLY A 12 -8.32 19.57 33.47
CA GLY A 12 -7.69 18.33 33.94
C GLY A 12 -6.28 18.12 33.42
N GLY A 13 -5.39 17.76 34.34
CA GLY A 13 -4.01 17.38 34.02
C GLY A 13 -3.97 16.18 33.08
N ALA A 14 -2.96 16.17 32.22
CA ALA A 14 -2.52 14.97 31.54
C ALA A 14 -2.19 13.93 32.62
N TYR A 15 -3.01 12.89 32.75
CA TYR A 15 -2.72 11.80 33.67
C TYR A 15 -1.63 10.92 33.04
N ASP A 16 -0.59 10.64 33.81
CA ASP A 16 0.44 9.64 33.52
C ASP A 16 -0.21 8.28 33.22
N LEU A 17 -0.44 8.03 31.93
CA LEU A 17 -0.44 6.68 31.41
C LEU A 17 0.87 6.56 30.64
N VAL A 18 1.93 6.16 31.35
CA VAL A 18 3.17 5.66 30.73
C VAL A 18 2.72 4.74 29.60
N ALA A 19 2.93 5.17 28.36
CA ALA A 19 2.58 4.35 27.23
C ALA A 19 3.42 3.08 27.35
N THR A 20 2.77 1.94 27.53
CA THR A 20 3.40 0.63 27.43
C THR A 20 4.10 0.59 26.09
N GLU A 21 5.39 0.25 26.07
CA GLU A 21 6.13 0.15 24.81
C GLU A 21 5.43 -0.84 23.89
N SER A 22 5.28 -0.46 22.62
CA SER A 22 4.78 -1.38 21.61
C SER A 22 5.74 -2.56 21.52
N GLU A 23 5.26 -3.78 21.74
CA GLU A 23 6.10 -4.97 21.59
C GLU A 23 6.58 -5.09 20.13
N PRO A 24 7.85 -5.48 19.91
CA PRO A 24 8.36 -5.73 18.58
C PRO A 24 7.61 -6.90 17.95
N PHE A 25 7.15 -6.73 16.72
CA PHE A 25 6.56 -7.83 15.98
C PHE A 25 7.64 -8.78 15.46
N SER A 26 7.31 -10.07 15.40
CA SER A 26 8.09 -11.06 14.67
C SER A 26 7.15 -11.90 13.81
N LEU A 27 7.59 -12.23 12.60
CA LEU A 27 6.86 -13.14 11.72
C LEU A 27 6.67 -14.51 12.40
N PRO A 28 5.59 -15.25 12.04
CA PRO A 28 5.30 -16.55 12.68
C PRO A 28 6.42 -17.60 12.54
N SER A 29 7.27 -17.47 11.53
CA SER A 29 8.43 -18.33 11.29
C SER A 29 9.67 -17.52 10.94
N SER A 30 10.84 -18.07 11.30
CA SER A 30 12.13 -17.46 11.01
C SER A 30 12.34 -17.27 9.50
N ILE A 31 13.03 -16.19 9.16
CA ILE A 31 13.48 -15.95 7.78
C ILE A 31 14.55 -17.01 7.43
N PRO A 32 14.41 -17.73 6.31
CA PRO A 32 15.38 -18.72 5.88
C PRO A 32 16.62 -18.05 5.28
N ASP A 33 17.70 -18.81 5.12
CA ASP A 33 18.81 -18.38 4.27
C ASP A 33 18.34 -18.34 2.81
N TRP A 34 18.37 -17.15 2.22
CA TRP A 34 17.98 -16.95 0.82
C TRP A 34 19.04 -17.52 -0.15
N PRO A 35 18.62 -17.95 -1.35
CA PRO A 35 19.57 -18.33 -2.40
C PRO A 35 20.60 -17.23 -2.67
N ARG A 36 21.79 -17.62 -3.12
CA ARG A 36 22.89 -16.66 -3.34
C ARG A 36 22.56 -15.69 -4.48
N GLY A 37 22.92 -14.43 -4.27
CA GLY A 37 22.78 -13.35 -5.24
C GLY A 37 23.87 -12.29 -5.04
N ASN A 38 23.71 -11.13 -5.69
CA ASN A 38 24.73 -10.08 -5.68
C ASN A 38 24.52 -9.05 -4.55
N GLY A 39 23.30 -8.51 -4.39
CA GLY A 39 23.03 -7.45 -3.41
C GLY A 39 21.72 -7.57 -2.63
N PHE A 40 20.82 -8.49 -2.97
CA PHE A 40 19.65 -8.78 -2.15
C PHE A 40 20.07 -9.46 -0.83
N THR A 41 19.50 -9.03 0.29
CA THR A 41 19.72 -9.59 1.65
C THR A 41 21.12 -9.40 2.24
N THR A 42 21.90 -8.45 1.75
CA THR A 42 23.26 -8.16 2.26
C THR A 42 23.29 -7.29 3.52
N GLY A 43 22.13 -6.77 3.97
CA GLY A 43 22.00 -5.87 5.12
C GLY A 43 22.33 -4.39 4.83
N SER A 44 22.96 -4.08 3.70
CA SER A 44 23.19 -2.71 3.22
C SER A 44 22.89 -2.58 1.72
N ILE A 45 22.48 -1.39 1.30
CA ILE A 45 22.14 -1.09 -0.10
C ILE A 45 22.93 0.15 -0.54
N CYS A 46 23.57 0.08 -1.70
CA CYS A 46 24.28 1.21 -2.30
C CYS A 46 23.33 1.98 -3.22
N LEU A 47 23.04 3.24 -2.89
CA LEU A 47 22.20 4.15 -3.68
C LEU A 47 23.01 4.97 -4.69
N GLY A 48 24.24 4.54 -5.00
CA GLY A 48 25.21 5.24 -5.85
C GLY A 48 26.33 5.88 -5.03
N GLU A 49 26.14 7.13 -4.60
CA GLU A 49 27.16 7.86 -3.80
C GLU A 49 27.06 7.64 -2.29
N ILE A 50 25.92 7.11 -1.83
CA ILE A 50 25.62 6.83 -0.43
C ILE A 50 25.26 5.36 -0.30
N GLU A 51 25.79 4.72 0.73
CA GLU A 51 25.34 3.39 1.15
C GLU A 51 24.46 3.54 2.39
N VAL A 52 23.35 2.80 2.41
CA VAL A 52 22.36 2.83 3.49
C VAL A 52 22.22 1.48 4.18
N VAL A 53 21.85 1.52 5.46
CA VAL A 53 21.51 0.35 6.27
C VAL A 53 20.19 0.61 6.99
N LYS A 54 19.41 -0.45 7.18
CA LYS A 54 18.16 -0.42 7.96
C LYS A 54 18.50 -0.53 9.45
N VAL A 55 18.11 0.45 10.25
CA VAL A 55 18.21 0.44 11.71
C VAL A 55 16.81 0.18 12.28
N SER A 56 16.70 -0.81 13.16
CA SER A 56 15.45 -1.21 13.81
C SER A 56 15.54 -1.19 15.35
N GLN A 57 16.68 -0.77 15.91
CA GLN A 57 16.90 -0.62 17.35
C GLN A 57 16.78 0.85 17.74
N PHE A 58 15.99 1.13 18.76
CA PHE A 58 15.63 2.50 19.11
C PHE A 58 15.52 2.71 20.62
N GLU A 59 15.84 3.92 21.06
CA GLU A 59 15.66 4.40 22.43
C GLU A 59 14.53 5.44 22.46
N ARG A 60 13.56 5.27 23.35
CA ARG A 60 12.40 6.16 23.45
C ARG A 60 12.81 7.50 24.05
N ILE A 61 12.42 8.59 23.39
CA ILE A 61 12.66 9.96 23.85
C ILE A 61 11.42 10.56 24.48
N TRP A 62 10.28 10.43 23.81
CA TRP A 62 9.03 11.07 24.23
C TRP A 62 7.83 10.27 23.75
N SER A 63 6.72 10.36 24.49
CA SER A 63 5.45 9.77 24.08
C SER A 63 4.29 10.71 24.39
N TYR A 64 3.26 10.62 23.56
CA TYR A 64 2.00 11.32 23.73
C TYR A 64 0.87 10.32 23.89
N SER A 65 -0.02 10.57 24.85
CA SER A 65 -1.26 9.82 25.02
C SER A 65 -2.37 10.80 25.39
N SER A 66 -3.42 10.89 24.56
CA SER A 66 -4.64 11.61 24.95
C SER A 66 -5.62 10.69 25.69
N GLU A 67 -6.68 11.27 26.27
CA GLU A 67 -7.81 10.51 26.84
C GLU A 67 -8.52 9.65 25.78
N ASN A 68 -8.43 10.04 24.50
CA ASN A 68 -8.94 9.26 23.40
C ASN A 68 -7.91 8.18 23.02
N LYS A 69 -8.29 6.91 23.16
CA LYS A 69 -7.40 5.75 22.97
C LYS A 69 -6.72 5.68 21.60
N ASN A 70 -7.24 6.41 20.61
CA ASN A 70 -6.76 6.39 19.22
C ASN A 70 -5.65 7.42 18.92
N SER A 71 -5.33 8.34 19.84
CA SER A 71 -4.28 9.35 19.63
C SER A 71 -3.11 9.12 20.59
N ARG A 72 -2.34 8.06 20.33
CA ARG A 72 -1.14 7.72 21.10
C ARG A 72 0.03 7.55 20.16
N ALA A 73 1.14 8.23 20.42
CA ALA A 73 2.34 8.17 19.60
C ALA A 73 3.59 8.14 20.47
N ALA A 74 4.67 7.58 19.95
CA ALA A 74 5.97 7.57 20.60
C ALA A 74 7.07 7.87 19.58
N PHE A 75 8.11 8.54 20.08
CA PHE A 75 9.23 9.06 19.30
C PHE A 75 10.54 8.56 19.86
N TYR A 76 11.43 8.17 18.96
CA TYR A 76 12.60 7.40 19.30
C TYR A 76 13.84 7.87 18.54
N LYS A 77 14.97 7.75 19.21
CA LYS A 77 16.30 7.93 18.63
C LYS A 77 16.83 6.57 18.18
N PRO A 78 17.38 6.44 16.97
CA PRO A 78 18.06 5.21 16.57
C PRO A 78 19.30 4.95 17.42
N VAL A 79 19.48 3.71 17.84
CA VAL A 79 20.67 3.25 18.57
C VAL A 79 21.36 2.13 17.80
N GLU A 80 22.57 1.75 18.22
CA GLU A 80 23.38 0.69 17.58
C GLU A 80 23.67 0.92 16.09
N ILE A 81 23.77 2.19 15.67
CA ILE A 81 24.14 2.54 14.28
C ILE A 81 25.53 1.96 13.97
N PRO A 82 25.69 1.17 12.89
CA PRO A 82 26.98 0.56 12.56
C PRO A 82 28.09 1.58 12.34
N ASN A 83 29.32 1.22 12.71
CA ASN A 83 30.48 2.11 12.60
C ASN A 83 30.65 2.66 11.17
N GLY A 84 30.76 3.99 11.08
CA GLY A 84 30.91 4.72 9.82
C GLY A 84 29.58 5.11 9.15
N PHE A 85 28.44 4.64 9.64
CA PHE A 85 27.11 5.14 9.26
C PHE A 85 26.68 6.27 10.18
N PHE A 86 25.86 7.16 9.64
CA PHE A 86 25.36 8.35 10.31
C PHE A 86 23.83 8.36 10.33
N CYS A 87 23.28 8.90 11.42
CA CYS A 87 21.86 9.11 11.60
C CYS A 87 21.32 10.16 10.62
N LEU A 88 20.13 9.91 10.05
CA LEU A 88 19.46 10.81 9.11
C LEU A 88 18.20 11.49 9.70
N GLY A 89 17.76 11.07 10.88
CA GLY A 89 16.53 11.54 11.51
C GLY A 89 16.16 10.70 12.72
N HIS A 90 15.05 11.02 13.36
CA HIS A 90 14.44 10.22 14.41
C HIS A 90 13.22 9.48 13.86
N TYR A 91 12.78 8.47 14.61
CA TYR A 91 11.65 7.62 14.26
C TYR A 91 10.43 7.98 15.11
N GLY A 92 9.24 7.88 14.53
CA GLY A 92 7.98 8.15 15.21
C GLY A 92 6.91 7.19 14.72
N GLN A 93 6.08 6.69 15.64
CA GLN A 93 4.95 5.82 15.29
C GLN A 93 3.78 5.98 16.24
N SER A 94 2.60 5.58 15.76
CA SER A 94 1.46 5.32 16.63
C SER A 94 1.75 4.13 17.54
N THR A 95 1.40 4.23 18.83
CA THR A 95 1.55 3.11 19.78
C THR A 95 0.34 2.17 19.80
N VAL A 96 -0.64 2.40 18.92
CA VAL A 96 -1.77 1.48 18.71
C VAL A 96 -1.31 0.23 17.95
N GLN A 97 -0.26 0.33 17.15
CA GLN A 97 0.30 -0.75 16.35
C GLN A 97 1.55 -1.37 17.02
N PRO A 98 1.84 -2.66 16.77
CA PRO A 98 3.12 -3.28 17.15
C PRO A 98 4.32 -2.55 16.52
N PHE A 99 5.49 -2.67 17.15
CA PHE A 99 6.69 -2.01 16.65
C PHE A 99 7.26 -2.75 15.43
N GLN A 100 7.22 -2.11 14.25
CA GLN A 100 7.76 -2.63 12.97
C GLN A 100 8.56 -1.58 12.18
N GLY A 101 8.82 -0.44 12.82
CA GLY A 101 9.52 0.68 12.23
C GLY A 101 10.95 0.42 11.81
N PHE A 102 11.42 1.25 10.88
CA PHE A 102 12.84 1.35 10.60
C PHE A 102 13.22 2.78 10.29
N LEU A 103 14.52 3.04 10.43
CA LEU A 103 15.15 4.27 9.95
C LEU A 103 16.39 3.88 9.13
N LEU A 104 16.62 4.57 8.01
CA LEU A 104 17.85 4.43 7.25
C LEU A 104 18.96 5.27 7.90
N ALA A 105 20.09 4.63 8.15
CA ALA A 105 21.36 5.31 8.41
C ALA A 105 22.22 5.25 7.15
N ALA A 106 23.07 6.25 6.94
CA ALA A 106 23.80 6.44 5.68
C ALA A 106 25.30 6.67 5.89
N ARG A 107 26.12 6.24 4.93
CA ARG A 107 27.54 6.61 4.84
C ARG A 107 27.94 6.99 3.41
N PRO A 108 28.92 7.88 3.23
CA PRO A 108 29.42 8.21 1.90
C PRO A 108 30.24 7.04 1.34
N VAL A 109 30.08 6.75 0.04
CA VAL A 109 30.91 5.78 -0.67
C VAL A 109 32.26 6.42 -1.02
N LEU A 110 33.36 5.85 -0.52
CA LEU A 110 34.72 6.42 -0.56
C LEU A 110 35.27 6.76 -1.97
N ASN A 111 34.67 6.20 -3.03
CA ASN A 111 35.11 6.40 -4.41
C ASN A 111 34.26 7.42 -5.21
N SER A 112 33.25 8.05 -4.61
CA SER A 112 32.51 9.11 -5.30
C SER A 112 33.32 10.41 -5.33
N LYS A 113 33.96 10.70 -6.47
CA LYS A 113 34.75 11.92 -6.69
C LYS A 113 33.97 13.01 -7.46
N ASN A 114 32.65 12.93 -7.56
CA ASN A 114 31.94 13.59 -8.64
C ASN A 114 31.68 15.11 -8.50
N MET A 115 31.75 15.73 -7.32
CA MET A 115 31.36 17.16 -7.23
C MET A 115 32.14 18.07 -6.26
N GLY A 116 33.24 17.60 -5.65
CA GLY A 116 34.01 18.44 -4.69
C GLY A 116 33.28 18.74 -3.36
N LEU A 117 31.98 18.48 -3.25
CA LEU A 117 31.19 18.49 -2.01
C LEU A 117 30.91 17.05 -1.55
N PRO A 118 31.07 16.75 -0.24
CA PRO A 118 30.77 15.43 0.30
C PRO A 118 29.26 15.08 0.17
N PRO A 119 28.89 13.79 0.02
CA PRO A 119 27.47 13.39 -0.05
C PRO A 119 26.65 13.73 1.21
N LEU A 120 27.30 13.74 2.37
CA LEU A 120 26.70 14.00 3.68
C LEU A 120 27.42 15.16 4.38
N GLN A 121 26.66 16.06 5.00
CA GLN A 121 27.20 17.20 5.75
C GLN A 121 26.37 17.47 7.01
N LYS A 122 27.03 17.93 8.08
CA LYS A 122 26.34 18.33 9.32
C LYS A 122 25.44 19.55 9.09
N PRO A 123 24.27 19.64 9.75
CA PRO A 123 23.47 20.86 9.75
C PRO A 123 24.23 22.04 10.38
N LEU A 124 23.87 23.25 9.97
CA LEU A 124 24.43 24.49 10.52
C LEU A 124 23.82 24.84 11.88
N ASP A 125 22.52 24.55 12.04
CA ASP A 125 21.75 24.80 13.25
C ASP A 125 20.46 23.95 13.25
N TYR A 126 19.61 24.12 14.26
CA TYR A 126 18.27 23.54 14.34
C TYR A 126 17.21 24.61 14.64
N THR A 127 16.08 24.52 13.93
CA THR A 127 14.89 25.35 14.17
C THR A 127 13.85 24.55 14.95
N LEU A 128 13.36 25.09 16.07
CA LEU A 128 12.27 24.47 16.83
C LEU A 128 10.96 24.63 16.06
N ILE A 129 10.30 23.51 15.74
CA ILE A 129 8.96 23.49 15.11
C ILE A 129 7.88 23.58 16.18
N TRP A 130 7.97 22.70 17.19
CA TRP A 130 6.93 22.55 18.21
C TRP A 130 7.51 22.01 19.53
N CYS A 131 6.87 22.34 20.64
CA CYS A 131 7.14 21.75 21.95
C CYS A 131 5.85 21.51 22.75
N SER A 132 5.84 20.48 23.59
CA SER A 132 4.64 20.10 24.35
C SER A 132 4.32 20.97 25.57
N THR A 133 5.26 21.79 26.05
CA THR A 133 5.07 22.60 27.26
C THR A 133 4.68 24.04 26.97
N ASN A 134 3.65 24.54 27.67
CA ASN A 134 3.44 25.97 27.86
C ASN A 134 4.51 26.52 28.82
N ARG A 135 5.29 27.51 28.36
CA ARG A 135 6.56 28.01 28.93
C ARG A 135 6.57 28.48 30.41
N GLU A 136 5.53 28.28 31.22
CA GLU A 136 5.48 28.88 32.55
C GLU A 136 5.09 27.97 33.73
N LYS A 137 4.64 26.70 33.59
CA LYS A 137 4.06 26.02 34.78
C LYS A 137 4.24 24.52 35.04
N ASP A 138 5.01 23.73 34.29
CA ASP A 138 5.22 22.33 34.68
C ASP A 138 6.65 21.87 34.42
N TYR A 139 7.45 21.81 35.49
CA TYR A 139 8.83 21.32 35.47
C TYR A 139 8.94 19.79 35.64
N ASP A 140 7.81 19.09 35.80
CA ASP A 140 7.74 17.64 36.09
C ASP A 140 7.08 16.81 34.97
N ILE A 141 6.73 17.40 33.82
CA ILE A 141 6.10 16.67 32.70
C ILE A 141 7.15 16.32 31.63
N GLU A 142 7.25 15.04 31.25
CA GLU A 142 8.04 14.60 30.10
C GLU A 142 7.65 15.40 28.85
N SER A 143 8.61 16.13 28.29
CA SER A 143 8.36 17.13 27.27
C SER A 143 9.01 16.75 25.94
N GLY A 144 8.27 16.86 24.85
CA GLY A 144 8.78 16.60 23.51
C GLY A 144 9.09 17.91 22.80
N PHE A 145 10.31 18.06 22.29
CA PHE A 145 10.73 19.20 21.46
C PHE A 145 11.11 18.71 20.07
N PHE A 146 10.49 19.27 19.04
CA PHE A 146 10.63 18.83 17.64
C PHE A 146 11.46 19.84 16.85
N TRP A 147 12.54 19.38 16.25
CA TRP A 147 13.55 20.22 15.63
C TRP A 147 13.75 19.88 14.15
N LEU A 148 13.79 20.91 13.31
CA LEU A 148 14.18 20.85 11.91
C LEU A 148 15.68 21.15 11.77
N PRO A 149 16.51 20.23 11.24
CA PRO A 149 17.89 20.54 10.88
C PRO A 149 17.95 21.63 9.81
N CYS A 150 18.80 22.64 10.00
CA CYS A 150 19.07 23.67 9.01
C CYS A 150 20.22 23.22 8.10
N PRO A 151 19.94 22.76 6.86
CA PRO A 151 20.99 22.28 5.97
C PRO A 151 21.90 23.42 5.48
N PRO A 152 23.20 23.17 5.26
CA PRO A 152 24.06 24.08 4.53
C PRO A 152 23.59 24.29 3.08
N GLU A 153 24.11 25.33 2.42
CA GLU A 153 23.85 25.58 1.00
C GLU A 153 24.25 24.36 0.14
N GLY A 154 23.35 23.94 -0.75
CA GLY A 154 23.54 22.74 -1.59
C GLY A 154 23.13 21.41 -0.93
N TYR A 155 22.57 21.44 0.29
CA TYR A 155 22.08 20.26 1.01
C TYR A 155 20.59 20.39 1.37
N ARG A 156 19.96 19.25 1.67
CA ARG A 156 18.60 19.14 2.17
C ARG A 156 18.57 18.34 3.46
N SER A 157 17.60 18.66 4.33
CA SER A 157 17.27 17.80 5.46
C SER A 157 16.48 16.60 4.95
N VAL A 158 16.67 15.43 5.55
CA VAL A 158 15.96 14.20 5.19
C VAL A 158 15.24 13.56 6.37
N GLY A 159 15.20 14.26 7.51
CA GLY A 159 14.49 13.83 8.72
C GLY A 159 14.47 14.88 9.82
N LEU A 160 13.65 14.63 10.84
CA LEU A 160 13.46 15.49 12.00
C LEU A 160 14.12 14.90 13.24
N VAL A 161 14.34 15.74 14.26
CA VAL A 161 14.96 15.33 15.54
C VAL A 161 14.02 15.68 16.69
N VAL A 162 13.92 14.79 17.69
CA VAL A 162 13.17 15.00 18.93
C VAL A 162 14.12 15.02 20.12
N THR A 163 13.91 15.92 21.07
CA THR A 163 14.60 15.92 22.36
C THR A 163 13.60 15.89 23.51
N GLY A 164 14.01 15.28 24.63
CA GLY A 164 13.23 15.22 25.87
C GLY A 164 13.30 16.50 26.72
N ASP A 165 14.13 17.45 26.31
CA ASP A 165 14.32 18.73 26.97
C ASP A 165 14.50 19.87 25.94
N SER A 166 14.52 21.10 26.45
CA SER A 166 14.65 22.32 25.63
C SER A 166 16.07 22.56 25.11
N THR A 167 17.02 21.67 25.39
CA THR A 167 18.38 21.82 24.87
C THR A 167 18.40 21.54 23.37
N LYS A 168 19.05 22.44 22.64
CA LYS A 168 19.17 22.32 21.20
C LYS A 168 20.03 21.08 20.86
N PRO A 169 19.65 20.28 19.84
CA PRO A 169 20.45 19.14 19.41
C PRO A 169 21.86 19.54 18.98
N SER A 170 22.80 18.60 19.14
CA SER A 170 24.16 18.74 18.61
C SER A 170 24.15 18.75 17.09
N ALA A 171 25.01 19.55 16.44
CA ALA A 171 25.19 19.54 14.99
C ALA A 171 25.69 18.19 14.43
N ALA A 172 26.12 17.26 15.29
CA ALA A 172 26.49 15.90 14.89
C ALA A 172 25.37 14.87 15.11
N GLU A 173 24.18 15.29 15.56
CA GLU A 173 23.07 14.39 15.88
C GLU A 173 22.51 13.71 14.62
N VAL A 174 22.39 14.45 13.51
CA VAL A 174 21.98 13.93 12.21
C VAL A 174 22.81 14.55 11.08
N MET A 175 22.76 13.95 9.89
CA MET A 175 23.39 14.46 8.69
C MET A 175 22.36 14.94 7.67
N CYS A 176 22.67 16.05 7.01
CA CYS A 176 21.98 16.52 5.81
C CYS A 176 22.60 15.87 4.56
N VAL A 177 21.80 15.75 3.50
CA VAL A 177 22.17 15.06 2.26
C VAL A 177 22.30 16.06 1.12
N ARG A 178 23.28 15.88 0.23
CA ARG A 178 23.51 16.76 -0.92
C ARG A 178 22.25 16.79 -1.82
N ALA A 179 21.89 17.97 -2.33
CA ALA A 179 20.59 18.22 -2.95
C ALA A 179 20.32 17.39 -4.24
N ASP A 180 21.34 16.89 -4.93
CA ASP A 180 21.21 16.01 -6.09
C ASP A 180 20.96 14.53 -5.73
N LEU A 181 21.16 14.16 -4.46
CA LEU A 181 21.02 12.80 -3.91
C LEU A 181 19.68 12.59 -3.18
N VAL A 182 18.73 13.51 -3.36
CA VAL A 182 17.40 13.46 -2.75
C VAL A 182 16.28 13.60 -3.77
N GLU A 183 15.08 13.19 -3.39
CA GLU A 183 13.83 13.37 -4.15
C GLU A 183 12.76 14.00 -3.24
N PRO A 184 11.78 14.73 -3.80
CA PRO A 184 10.63 15.24 -3.06
C PRO A 184 9.85 14.13 -2.36
N CYS A 185 9.26 14.47 -1.22
CA CYS A 185 8.41 13.57 -0.44
C CYS A 185 7.07 14.22 -0.08
N GLU A 186 6.10 13.37 0.22
CA GLU A 186 4.76 13.72 0.66
C GLU A 186 4.40 13.02 1.98
N CYS A 187 3.39 13.56 2.67
CA CYS A 187 2.79 12.92 3.84
C CYS A 187 1.95 11.71 3.40
N HIS A 188 2.10 10.57 4.05
CA HIS A 188 1.44 9.31 3.67
C HIS A 188 0.39 8.82 4.67
N GLU A 189 0.60 9.00 5.97
CA GLU A 189 -0.29 8.47 7.01
C GLU A 189 -0.17 9.36 8.27
N ASP A 190 -1.28 9.61 8.96
CA ASP A 190 -1.28 10.35 10.23
C ASP A 190 -0.69 9.48 11.35
N ILE A 191 0.39 9.94 11.98
CA ILE A 191 0.94 9.34 13.22
C ILE A 191 0.21 9.91 14.43
N LEU A 192 0.04 11.24 14.45
CA LEU A 192 -0.59 11.95 15.55
C LEU A 192 -1.28 13.21 15.05
N ARG A 193 -2.49 13.44 15.56
CA ARG A 193 -3.28 14.63 15.31
C ARG A 193 -3.71 15.22 16.65
N ILE A 194 -3.25 16.43 16.94
CA ILE A 194 -3.63 17.21 18.12
C ILE A 194 -4.42 18.42 17.63
N GLU A 195 -5.75 18.33 17.74
CA GLU A 195 -6.66 19.43 17.45
C GLU A 195 -6.80 20.33 18.68
N SER A 196 -6.57 21.63 18.52
CA SER A 196 -6.61 22.57 19.63
C SER A 196 -8.01 22.76 20.17
N SER A 197 -8.22 22.47 21.46
CA SER A 197 -9.33 23.03 22.21
C SER A 197 -8.88 24.31 22.91
N SER A 198 -9.22 25.44 22.28
CA SER A 198 -9.29 26.81 22.84
C SER A 198 -8.02 27.62 23.12
N LEU A 199 -6.81 27.08 23.35
CA LEU A 199 -5.58 27.92 23.50
C LEU A 199 -4.24 27.29 23.07
N ASP A 200 -4.20 26.04 22.60
CA ASP A 200 -2.95 25.40 22.17
C ASP A 200 -2.74 25.50 20.65
N ILE A 201 -1.49 25.48 20.18
CA ILE A 201 -1.18 25.48 18.74
C ILE A 201 -1.45 24.06 18.21
N PRO A 202 -2.27 23.87 17.17
CA PRO A 202 -2.54 22.55 16.62
C PRO A 202 -1.24 21.90 16.13
N PHE A 203 -1.14 20.58 16.25
CA PHE A 203 0.08 19.86 15.91
C PHE A 203 -0.24 18.54 15.23
N PHE A 204 0.37 18.33 14.08
CA PHE A 204 0.11 17.21 13.20
C PHE A 204 1.42 16.56 12.81
N ILE A 205 1.42 15.23 12.81
CA ILE A 205 2.60 14.42 12.53
C ILE A 205 2.22 13.31 11.57
N TRP A 206 3.02 13.14 10.53
CA TRP A 206 2.79 12.18 9.47
C TRP A 206 4.01 11.30 9.21
N LYS A 207 3.76 10.07 8.75
CA LYS A 207 4.79 9.30 8.01
C LYS A 207 5.05 9.99 6.67
N THR A 208 6.26 9.80 6.14
CA THR A 208 6.65 10.36 4.84
C THR A 208 6.93 9.27 3.81
N ARG A 209 6.63 9.55 2.56
CA ARG A 209 6.98 8.69 1.41
C ARG A 209 7.44 9.54 0.21
N PRO A 210 8.14 8.97 -0.78
CA PRO A 210 8.46 9.67 -2.02
C PRO A 210 7.20 10.15 -2.75
N SER A 211 7.24 11.34 -3.35
CA SER A 211 6.10 11.89 -4.12
C SER A 211 5.92 11.17 -5.46
N ASP A 212 7.03 10.88 -6.16
CA ASP A 212 7.02 10.06 -7.37
C ASP A 212 7.29 8.59 -7.02
N ARG A 213 6.43 7.70 -7.50
CA ARG A 213 6.45 6.26 -7.17
C ARG A 213 6.07 5.41 -8.39
N GLY A 214 6.67 4.23 -8.45
CA GLY A 214 6.54 3.29 -9.55
C GLY A 214 7.87 2.62 -9.86
N ILE A 215 7.88 1.74 -10.86
CA ILE A 215 9.04 0.89 -11.18
C ILE A 215 10.26 1.69 -11.66
N TRP A 216 10.06 2.92 -12.14
CA TRP A 216 11.12 3.81 -12.64
C TRP A 216 11.51 4.91 -11.65
N SER A 217 10.75 5.05 -10.56
CA SER A 217 10.94 6.11 -9.57
C SER A 217 12.12 5.79 -8.65
N LYS A 218 12.86 6.83 -8.27
CA LYS A 218 14.15 6.70 -7.57
C LYS A 218 14.10 7.05 -6.09
N GLY A 219 12.99 7.60 -5.62
CA GLY A 219 12.86 8.03 -4.23
C GLY A 219 12.80 6.86 -3.26
N ALA A 220 13.59 6.90 -2.19
CA ALA A 220 13.61 5.94 -1.11
C ALA A 220 13.34 6.65 0.24
N PRO A 221 12.31 6.23 1.00
CA PRO A 221 12.00 6.85 2.28
C PRO A 221 13.08 6.53 3.32
N VAL A 222 13.41 7.53 4.14
CA VAL A 222 14.33 7.37 5.27
C VAL A 222 13.67 6.60 6.42
N GLY A 223 12.33 6.54 6.47
CA GLY A 223 11.59 5.97 7.60
C GLY A 223 11.40 6.96 8.76
N THR A 224 11.59 8.26 8.51
CA THR A 224 11.32 9.33 9.49
C THR A 224 9.88 9.83 9.38
N PHE A 225 9.55 10.85 10.17
CA PHE A 225 8.26 11.53 10.16
C PHE A 225 8.41 13.01 9.80
N PHE A 226 7.29 13.62 9.41
CA PHE A 226 7.17 15.06 9.24
C PHE A 226 6.19 15.61 10.28
N CYS A 227 6.38 16.85 10.73
CA CYS A 227 5.43 17.50 11.62
C CYS A 227 5.20 18.97 11.24
N SER A 228 3.97 19.43 11.44
CA SER A 228 3.56 20.80 11.15
C SER A 228 2.59 21.31 12.20
N VAL A 229 2.54 22.64 12.34
CA VAL A 229 1.51 23.36 13.10
C VAL A 229 0.34 23.80 12.22
N ASP A 230 0.42 23.53 10.92
CA ASP A 230 -0.61 23.83 9.93
C ASP A 230 -1.18 22.50 9.39
N CYS A 231 -2.51 22.37 9.40
CA CYS A 231 -3.21 21.18 8.92
C CYS A 231 -3.32 21.12 7.40
N ASP A 232 -3.27 22.27 6.72
CA ASP A 232 -3.55 22.39 5.29
C ASP A 232 -2.25 22.62 4.50
N PHE A 233 -1.19 21.89 4.86
CA PHE A 233 0.11 22.05 4.21
C PHE A 233 0.08 21.52 2.77
N ASP A 234 -0.15 22.41 1.81
CA ASP A 234 -0.20 22.13 0.35
C ASP A 234 1.14 22.45 -0.35
N GLY A 235 2.22 22.58 0.43
CA GLY A 235 3.56 22.99 -0.03
C GLY A 235 4.56 21.85 -0.17
N GLU A 236 5.76 22.17 -0.67
CA GLU A 236 6.92 21.26 -0.65
C GLU A 236 7.39 21.07 0.80
N LEU A 237 7.55 19.81 1.23
CA LEU A 237 8.01 19.49 2.57
C LEU A 237 9.44 20.04 2.80
N SER A 238 9.74 20.44 4.03
CA SER A 238 11.09 20.92 4.40
C SER A 238 12.14 19.81 4.53
N ILE A 239 11.71 18.56 4.37
CA ILE A 239 12.54 17.36 4.31
C ILE A 239 12.36 16.66 2.96
N SER A 240 13.27 15.75 2.64
CA SER A 240 13.28 15.01 1.37
C SER A 240 13.54 13.52 1.57
N CYS A 241 13.15 12.69 0.61
CA CYS A 241 13.55 11.29 0.54
C CYS A 241 14.94 11.15 -0.10
N LEU A 242 15.59 10.00 0.10
CA LEU A 242 16.85 9.69 -0.59
C LEU A 242 16.58 9.37 -2.06
N LYS A 243 17.57 9.57 -2.93
CA LYS A 243 17.50 9.21 -4.35
C LYS A 243 18.42 8.04 -4.64
N ASN A 244 17.88 6.97 -5.21
CA ASN A 244 18.67 5.87 -5.73
C ASN A 244 19.24 6.21 -7.11
N LEU A 245 20.56 6.33 -7.20
CA LEU A 245 21.30 6.52 -8.44
C LEU A 245 21.89 5.21 -9.01
N ASP A 246 21.76 4.09 -8.30
CA ASP A 246 22.17 2.78 -8.80
C ASP A 246 21.23 2.31 -9.91
N GLN A 247 21.70 2.38 -11.15
CA GLN A 247 20.96 1.90 -12.33
C GLN A 247 20.93 0.37 -12.43
N SER A 248 21.84 -0.33 -11.76
CA SER A 248 21.91 -1.78 -11.81
C SER A 248 20.84 -2.45 -10.95
N LEU A 249 20.22 -1.69 -10.03
CA LEU A 249 19.28 -2.19 -9.03
C LEU A 249 19.83 -3.45 -8.33
N SER A 250 21.10 -3.40 -7.94
CA SER A 250 21.86 -4.55 -7.43
C SER A 250 21.25 -5.21 -6.19
N SER A 251 20.43 -4.47 -5.43
CA SER A 251 19.67 -4.92 -4.26
C SER A 251 18.44 -5.75 -4.61
N MET A 252 17.98 -5.78 -5.86
CA MET A 252 16.80 -6.54 -6.26
C MET A 252 17.10 -8.05 -6.28
N PRO A 253 16.12 -8.92 -5.97
CA PRO A 253 16.30 -10.36 -5.98
C PRO A 253 16.48 -10.89 -7.41
N ASN A 254 17.36 -11.88 -7.59
CA ASN A 254 17.46 -12.62 -8.85
C ASN A 254 16.31 -13.64 -8.99
N LEU A 255 16.22 -14.31 -10.16
CA LEU A 255 15.12 -15.25 -10.44
C LEU A 255 15.01 -16.40 -9.42
N GLU A 256 16.13 -16.95 -8.96
CA GLU A 256 16.13 -18.03 -7.97
C GLU A 256 15.60 -17.53 -6.60
N GLN A 257 16.03 -16.32 -6.20
CA GLN A 257 15.56 -15.66 -4.99
C GLN A 257 14.06 -15.32 -5.08
N ILE A 258 13.57 -14.85 -6.23
CA ILE A 258 12.13 -14.60 -6.45
C ILE A 258 11.32 -15.88 -6.23
N HIS A 259 11.74 -17.01 -6.82
CA HIS A 259 11.07 -18.29 -6.60
C HIS A 259 11.08 -18.72 -5.12
N ALA A 260 12.19 -18.46 -4.40
CA ALA A 260 12.26 -18.74 -2.96
C ALA A 260 11.32 -17.84 -2.15
N LEU A 261 11.23 -16.55 -2.48
CA LEU A 261 10.31 -15.59 -1.84
C LEU A 261 8.85 -15.99 -2.05
N ILE A 262 8.46 -16.35 -3.28
CA ILE A 262 7.09 -16.80 -3.60
C ILE A 262 6.77 -18.10 -2.85
N LYS A 263 7.72 -19.03 -2.76
CA LYS A 263 7.53 -20.28 -2.00
C LYS A 263 7.35 -20.04 -0.50
N HIS A 264 8.04 -19.05 0.05
CA HIS A 264 8.05 -18.76 1.48
C HIS A 264 6.86 -17.90 1.93
N TYR A 265 6.55 -16.86 1.16
CA TYR A 265 5.55 -15.85 1.51
C TYR A 265 4.23 -15.95 0.74
N GLY A 266 4.20 -16.72 -0.35
CA GLY A 266 3.03 -16.89 -1.21
C GLY A 266 1.73 -17.05 -0.40
N PRO A 267 0.83 -16.05 -0.42
CA PRO A 267 -0.41 -16.09 0.33
C PRO A 267 -1.35 -17.21 -0.12
N THR A 268 -2.20 -17.66 0.79
CA THR A 268 -3.34 -18.51 0.47
C THR A 268 -4.58 -17.64 0.28
N VAL A 269 -5.19 -17.71 -0.91
CA VAL A 269 -6.40 -16.97 -1.25
C VAL A 269 -7.61 -17.86 -0.96
N PHE A 270 -8.44 -17.50 0.02
CA PHE A 270 -9.71 -18.16 0.28
C PHE A 270 -10.86 -17.46 -0.45
N PHE A 271 -11.62 -18.23 -1.20
CA PHE A 271 -12.87 -17.76 -1.82
C PHE A 271 -14.03 -18.00 -0.85
N HIS A 272 -15.02 -17.12 -0.87
CA HIS A 272 -16.18 -17.23 0.00
C HIS A 272 -16.88 -18.62 -0.15
N PRO A 273 -17.42 -19.25 0.93
CA PRO A 273 -18.03 -20.59 0.87
C PRO A 273 -19.21 -20.75 -0.10
N LYS A 274 -19.79 -19.63 -0.55
CA LYS A 274 -20.90 -19.57 -1.51
C LYS A 274 -20.46 -19.04 -2.88
N GLU A 275 -19.16 -18.98 -3.13
CA GLU A 275 -18.62 -18.60 -4.42
C GLU A 275 -18.91 -19.70 -5.45
N ILE A 276 -19.31 -19.29 -6.64
CA ILE A 276 -19.58 -20.17 -7.79
C ILE A 276 -18.77 -19.78 -9.02
N TYR A 277 -18.21 -18.57 -9.05
CA TYR A 277 -17.33 -18.05 -10.08
C TYR A 277 -15.89 -18.15 -9.55
N LEU A 278 -15.24 -19.29 -9.79
CA LEU A 278 -13.90 -19.56 -9.26
C LEU A 278 -12.84 -19.10 -10.26
N PRO A 279 -11.59 -18.91 -9.81
CA PRO A 279 -10.49 -18.56 -10.71
C PRO A 279 -10.17 -19.71 -11.68
N SER A 280 -9.42 -19.38 -12.72
CA SER A 280 -8.83 -20.35 -13.65
C SER A 280 -7.53 -19.79 -14.23
N SER A 281 -6.71 -20.63 -14.86
CA SER A 281 -5.61 -20.12 -15.69
C SER A 281 -6.13 -19.55 -17.01
N VAL A 282 -5.44 -18.56 -17.55
CA VAL A 282 -5.73 -17.96 -18.86
C VAL A 282 -5.71 -19.00 -19.99
N PRO A 283 -4.73 -19.93 -20.07
CA PRO A 283 -4.77 -21.01 -21.05
C PRO A 283 -5.99 -21.91 -20.96
N TRP A 284 -6.47 -22.22 -19.75
CA TRP A 284 -7.71 -22.98 -19.56
C TRP A 284 -8.91 -22.20 -20.10
N PHE A 285 -9.01 -20.91 -19.76
CA PHE A 285 -10.08 -20.03 -20.22
C PHE A 285 -10.18 -19.98 -21.76
N PHE A 286 -9.06 -19.76 -22.45
CA PHE A 286 -9.01 -19.78 -23.92
C PHE A 286 -9.39 -21.16 -24.49
N SER A 287 -8.82 -22.22 -23.94
CA SER A 287 -9.06 -23.59 -24.43
C SER A 287 -10.50 -24.10 -24.20
N ASN A 288 -11.26 -23.48 -23.29
CA ASN A 288 -12.60 -23.92 -22.93
C ASN A 288 -13.74 -23.16 -23.63
N GLY A 289 -13.39 -22.31 -24.59
CA GLY A 289 -14.34 -21.71 -25.53
C GLY A 289 -14.48 -20.20 -25.46
N ALA A 290 -13.54 -19.49 -24.80
CA ALA A 290 -13.45 -18.04 -24.97
C ALA A 290 -13.09 -17.70 -26.43
N ILE A 291 -13.77 -16.69 -26.97
CA ILE A 291 -13.65 -16.29 -28.38
C ILE A 291 -13.21 -14.84 -28.49
N LEU A 292 -12.47 -14.54 -29.55
CA LEU A 292 -12.12 -13.18 -29.93
C LEU A 292 -13.21 -12.64 -30.84
N CYS A 293 -13.84 -11.55 -30.42
CA CYS A 293 -14.83 -10.84 -31.19
C CYS A 293 -14.19 -9.59 -31.81
N LYS A 294 -14.67 -9.21 -32.99
CA LYS A 294 -14.25 -8.01 -33.70
C LYS A 294 -15.47 -7.19 -34.12
N LYS A 295 -15.38 -5.88 -33.98
CA LYS A 295 -16.46 -4.97 -34.34
C LYS A 295 -16.81 -5.07 -35.83
N GLY A 296 -18.09 -5.34 -36.12
CA GLY A 296 -18.58 -5.50 -37.49
C GLY A 296 -18.23 -6.83 -38.15
N ASP A 297 -17.65 -7.77 -37.40
CA ASP A 297 -17.40 -9.15 -37.83
C ASP A 297 -18.35 -10.09 -37.07
N GLU A 298 -19.04 -10.97 -37.80
CA GLU A 298 -19.90 -12.00 -37.22
C GLU A 298 -19.18 -13.37 -37.13
N GLU A 299 -17.94 -13.47 -37.62
CA GLU A 299 -17.13 -14.68 -37.50
C GLU A 299 -16.64 -14.91 -36.07
N VAL A 300 -16.68 -16.17 -35.65
CA VAL A 300 -16.18 -16.61 -34.34
C VAL A 300 -14.70 -16.98 -34.48
N HIS A 301 -13.83 -16.21 -33.84
CA HIS A 301 -12.39 -16.49 -33.83
C HIS A 301 -12.00 -17.18 -32.52
N ALA A 302 -11.64 -18.46 -32.60
CA ALA A 302 -11.15 -19.20 -31.42
C ALA A 302 -9.79 -18.65 -30.97
N ILE A 303 -9.58 -18.52 -29.67
CA ILE A 303 -8.30 -18.06 -29.10
C ILE A 303 -7.42 -19.28 -28.82
N ASP A 304 -6.15 -19.26 -29.24
CA ASP A 304 -5.23 -20.33 -28.88
C ASP A 304 -4.84 -20.26 -27.40
N ALA A 305 -4.42 -21.38 -26.80
CA ALA A 305 -4.13 -21.46 -25.36
C ALA A 305 -3.06 -20.46 -24.85
N ARG A 306 -2.21 -19.93 -25.73
CA ARG A 306 -1.20 -18.90 -25.37
C ARG A 306 -1.68 -17.48 -25.66
N GLY A 307 -2.80 -17.32 -26.36
CA GLY A 307 -3.29 -16.04 -26.86
C GLY A 307 -2.39 -15.45 -27.95
N SER A 308 -1.66 -16.27 -28.69
CA SER A 308 -0.74 -15.81 -29.76
C SER A 308 -1.46 -15.18 -30.95
N ASN A 309 -2.74 -15.50 -31.14
CA ASN A 309 -3.59 -14.91 -32.16
C ASN A 309 -4.38 -13.68 -31.70
N LEU A 310 -4.16 -13.20 -30.47
CA LEU A 310 -4.74 -11.94 -29.99
C LEU A 310 -3.99 -10.74 -30.60
N PRO A 311 -4.68 -9.62 -30.90
CA PRO A 311 -4.01 -8.40 -31.31
C PRO A 311 -3.19 -7.84 -30.14
N GLY A 312 -1.87 -7.77 -30.31
CA GLY A 312 -0.94 -7.27 -29.30
C GLY A 312 -0.68 -5.76 -29.40
N GLY A 313 -0.45 -5.11 -28.26
CA GLY A 313 -0.13 -3.69 -28.12
C GLY A 313 -1.29 -2.74 -28.45
N GLY A 314 -1.01 -1.43 -28.51
CA GLY A 314 -2.02 -0.38 -28.75
C GLY A 314 -2.85 -0.04 -27.50
N ASP A 315 -3.95 0.67 -27.72
CA ASP A 315 -4.88 1.11 -26.66
C ASP A 315 -6.23 0.37 -26.79
N ASN A 316 -7.10 0.55 -25.79
CA ASN A 316 -8.49 0.08 -25.87
C ASN A 316 -9.28 0.96 -26.86
N ASP A 317 -9.31 0.55 -28.12
CA ASP A 317 -10.00 1.21 -29.23
C ASP A 317 -11.44 0.73 -29.46
N GLY A 318 -11.88 -0.28 -28.69
CA GLY A 318 -13.19 -0.91 -28.84
C GLY A 318 -13.37 -1.72 -30.13
N GLU A 319 -12.29 -2.04 -30.85
CA GLU A 319 -12.35 -2.82 -32.09
C GLU A 319 -12.41 -4.34 -31.82
N TYR A 320 -11.88 -4.79 -30.67
CA TYR A 320 -11.83 -6.19 -30.27
C TYR A 320 -12.23 -6.36 -28.81
N TRP A 321 -12.87 -7.48 -28.48
CA TRP A 321 -13.11 -7.91 -27.10
C TRP A 321 -13.11 -9.44 -27.02
N ILE A 322 -12.98 -9.98 -25.80
CA ILE A 322 -13.12 -11.42 -25.55
C ILE A 322 -14.53 -11.71 -25.05
N GLU A 323 -15.16 -12.76 -25.55
CA GLU A 323 -16.50 -13.17 -25.13
C GLU A 323 -16.54 -14.63 -24.68
N LEU A 324 -17.49 -14.95 -23.81
CA LEU A 324 -17.74 -16.32 -23.36
C LEU A 324 -18.57 -17.10 -24.38
N PRO A 325 -18.46 -18.44 -24.39
CA PRO A 325 -19.40 -19.25 -25.14
C PRO A 325 -20.81 -19.12 -24.56
N ALA A 326 -21.83 -19.50 -25.34
CA ALA A 326 -23.23 -19.39 -24.94
C ALA A 326 -23.61 -20.23 -23.69
N ASP A 327 -22.76 -21.16 -23.25
CA ASP A 327 -22.99 -21.94 -22.04
C ASP A 327 -22.27 -21.33 -20.82
N ASP A 328 -22.83 -21.56 -19.63
CA ASP A 328 -22.30 -21.00 -18.38
C ASP A 328 -21.10 -21.81 -17.83
N ARG A 329 -20.51 -22.74 -18.59
CA ARG A 329 -19.48 -23.65 -18.06
C ARG A 329 -18.18 -22.90 -17.74
N VAL A 330 -17.83 -21.93 -18.59
CA VAL A 330 -16.59 -21.16 -18.46
C VAL A 330 -16.71 -20.15 -17.32
N LYS A 331 -17.91 -19.61 -17.07
CA LYS A 331 -18.17 -18.64 -15.99
C LYS A 331 -17.78 -19.18 -14.61
N ARG A 332 -17.95 -20.48 -14.38
CA ARG A 332 -17.63 -21.11 -13.10
C ARG A 332 -16.13 -21.22 -12.82
N GLY A 333 -15.31 -21.05 -13.85
CA GLY A 333 -13.87 -21.28 -13.80
C GLY A 333 -13.49 -22.70 -13.44
N SER A 334 -12.23 -22.88 -13.07
CA SER A 334 -11.64 -24.17 -12.76
C SER A 334 -10.52 -23.98 -11.76
N LEU A 335 -10.86 -24.17 -10.49
CA LEU A 335 -9.94 -24.00 -9.36
C LEU A 335 -8.70 -24.90 -9.49
N GLU A 336 -8.84 -26.09 -10.06
CA GLU A 336 -7.72 -27.01 -10.32
C GLU A 336 -6.72 -26.43 -11.34
N SER A 337 -7.23 -25.70 -12.33
CA SER A 337 -6.40 -25.04 -13.33
C SER A 337 -5.85 -23.68 -12.90
N ALA A 338 -6.28 -23.14 -11.76
CA ALA A 338 -5.97 -21.79 -11.34
C ALA A 338 -4.46 -21.60 -11.17
N GLU A 339 -3.98 -20.48 -11.71
CA GLU A 339 -2.58 -20.10 -11.74
C GLU A 339 -2.47 -18.61 -11.46
N LEU A 340 -1.46 -18.22 -10.69
CA LEU A 340 -1.22 -16.81 -10.38
C LEU A 340 -0.15 -16.23 -11.29
N TYR A 341 -0.41 -15.03 -11.79
CA TYR A 341 0.46 -14.34 -12.72
C TYR A 341 1.22 -13.25 -11.99
N ILE A 342 2.55 -13.35 -11.97
CA ILE A 342 3.39 -12.57 -11.06
C ILE A 342 4.15 -11.49 -11.81
N HIS A 343 4.05 -10.26 -11.31
CA HIS A 343 4.87 -9.12 -11.69
C HIS A 343 5.76 -8.71 -10.52
N VAL A 344 7.08 -8.74 -10.72
CA VAL A 344 8.07 -8.35 -9.71
C VAL A 344 8.60 -6.96 -10.02
N LYS A 345 8.34 -6.02 -9.12
CA LYS A 345 8.57 -4.59 -9.28
C LYS A 345 9.60 -4.08 -8.26
N PRO A 346 10.57 -3.23 -8.65
CA PRO A 346 11.29 -2.43 -7.67
C PRO A 346 10.32 -1.44 -7.01
N ALA A 347 10.41 -1.30 -5.70
CA ALA A 347 9.55 -0.40 -4.93
C ALA A 347 10.40 0.53 -4.06
N LEU A 348 9.89 1.76 -3.87
CA LEU A 348 10.50 2.79 -3.03
C LEU A 348 11.99 3.00 -3.38
N GLY A 349 12.30 3.18 -4.67
CA GLY A 349 13.68 3.38 -5.13
C GLY A 349 14.53 2.11 -5.03
N GLY A 350 13.94 0.91 -5.02
CA GLY A 350 14.65 -0.37 -5.05
C GLY A 350 15.18 -0.84 -3.69
N ILE A 351 14.77 -0.21 -2.58
CA ILE A 351 15.03 -0.73 -1.23
C ILE A 351 13.99 -1.77 -0.79
N PHE A 352 12.87 -1.86 -1.52
CA PHE A 352 11.88 -2.92 -1.41
C PHE A 352 11.65 -3.57 -2.79
N THR A 353 11.15 -4.81 -2.75
CA THR A 353 10.61 -5.52 -3.91
C THR A 353 9.12 -5.73 -3.69
N ASP A 354 8.32 -5.28 -4.64
CA ASP A 354 6.89 -5.56 -4.69
C ASP A 354 6.65 -6.79 -5.59
N ILE A 355 5.97 -7.80 -5.07
CA ILE A 355 5.55 -8.99 -5.81
C ILE A 355 4.03 -8.92 -5.96
N ALA A 356 3.57 -8.38 -7.09
CA ALA A 356 2.15 -8.33 -7.44
C ALA A 356 1.72 -9.68 -8.00
N MET A 357 0.71 -10.30 -7.38
CA MET A 357 0.18 -11.60 -7.75
C MET A 357 -1.24 -11.44 -8.27
N TRP A 358 -1.41 -11.61 -9.58
CA TRP A 358 -2.68 -11.48 -10.28
C TRP A 358 -3.44 -12.80 -10.32
N VAL A 359 -4.73 -12.74 -10.04
CA VAL A 359 -5.69 -13.83 -10.09
C VAL A 359 -6.70 -13.52 -11.19
N PHE A 360 -6.91 -14.49 -12.08
CA PHE A 360 -7.91 -14.37 -13.15
C PHE A 360 -9.16 -15.19 -12.82
N CYS A 361 -10.29 -14.51 -12.74
CA CYS A 361 -11.61 -15.11 -12.69
C CYS A 361 -12.29 -14.94 -14.07
N PRO A 362 -12.76 -16.01 -14.73
CA PRO A 362 -13.43 -15.90 -16.02
C PRO A 362 -14.68 -15.02 -16.03
N PHE A 363 -15.30 -14.79 -14.87
CA PHE A 363 -16.53 -14.04 -14.73
C PHE A 363 -16.62 -13.41 -13.35
N ASN A 364 -16.98 -12.13 -13.30
CA ASN A 364 -17.39 -11.41 -12.10
C ASN A 364 -18.91 -11.53 -11.96
N GLY A 365 -19.37 -11.92 -10.78
CA GLY A 365 -20.79 -12.15 -10.50
C GLY A 365 -21.57 -10.87 -10.22
N PRO A 366 -22.91 -10.94 -10.18
CA PRO A 366 -23.70 -9.76 -9.88
C PRO A 366 -23.52 -9.29 -8.43
N ALA A 367 -23.54 -7.97 -8.26
CA ALA A 367 -23.37 -7.32 -6.98
C ALA A 367 -24.59 -7.51 -6.05
N ASN A 368 -24.38 -7.34 -4.75
CA ASN A 368 -25.44 -7.37 -3.75
C ASN A 368 -25.49 -6.03 -3.02
N LEU A 369 -26.65 -5.39 -3.00
CA LEU A 369 -26.86 -4.15 -2.24
C LEU A 369 -27.33 -4.49 -0.83
N LYS A 370 -26.65 -3.92 0.17
CA LYS A 370 -27.02 -4.04 1.57
C LYS A 370 -27.57 -2.70 2.09
N ILE A 371 -28.67 -2.78 2.83
CA ILE A 371 -29.34 -1.64 3.49
C ILE A 371 -29.67 -2.06 4.92
N GLY A 372 -28.82 -1.71 5.87
CA GLY A 372 -28.88 -2.18 7.25
C GLY A 372 -28.79 -3.72 7.30
N LEU A 373 -29.87 -4.37 7.74
CA LEU A 373 -29.97 -5.84 7.82
C LEU A 373 -30.56 -6.48 6.56
N LEU A 374 -31.00 -5.70 5.58
CA LEU A 374 -31.62 -6.18 4.34
C LEU A 374 -30.57 -6.36 3.25
N ASN A 375 -30.67 -7.46 2.50
CA ASN A 375 -29.85 -7.75 1.33
C ASN A 375 -30.72 -7.79 0.07
N PHE A 376 -30.30 -7.08 -0.96
CA PHE A 376 -30.97 -6.98 -2.25
C PHE A 376 -30.00 -7.45 -3.35
N PRO A 377 -30.09 -8.72 -3.77
CA PRO A 377 -29.32 -9.21 -4.91
C PRO A 377 -29.69 -8.41 -6.16
N LEU A 378 -28.69 -7.79 -6.76
CA LEU A 378 -28.84 -7.13 -8.05
C LEU A 378 -28.78 -8.22 -9.12
N LYS A 379 -29.57 -8.11 -10.18
CA LYS A 379 -29.68 -9.21 -11.14
C LYS A 379 -28.46 -9.32 -12.05
N ARG A 380 -28.07 -8.20 -12.65
CA ARG A 380 -26.98 -8.12 -13.64
C ARG A 380 -25.99 -6.98 -13.36
N ILE A 381 -26.30 -6.11 -12.40
CA ILE A 381 -25.45 -4.97 -12.06
C ILE A 381 -24.16 -5.51 -11.44
N GLY A 382 -23.02 -5.09 -11.99
CA GLY A 382 -21.68 -5.47 -11.56
C GLY A 382 -21.15 -6.79 -12.12
N GLN A 383 -21.95 -7.56 -12.87
CA GLN A 383 -21.44 -8.78 -13.49
C GLN A 383 -20.70 -8.44 -14.79
N HIS A 384 -19.59 -9.11 -15.09
CA HIS A 384 -18.89 -8.96 -16.36
C HIS A 384 -18.03 -10.18 -16.68
N VAL A 385 -17.72 -10.37 -17.96
CA VAL A 385 -16.76 -11.38 -18.41
C VAL A 385 -15.35 -10.89 -18.12
N GLY A 386 -14.51 -11.82 -17.67
CA GLY A 386 -13.12 -11.56 -17.31
C GLY A 386 -12.99 -10.70 -16.06
N ASP A 387 -12.16 -11.09 -15.12
CA ASP A 387 -11.98 -10.36 -13.88
C ASP A 387 -10.57 -10.56 -13.38
N TRP A 388 -9.87 -9.43 -13.18
CA TRP A 388 -8.46 -9.39 -12.83
C TRP A 388 -8.33 -8.72 -11.48
N GLU A 389 -8.03 -9.53 -10.48
CA GLU A 389 -7.77 -9.09 -9.12
C GLU A 389 -6.31 -9.34 -8.77
N HIS A 390 -5.76 -8.56 -7.84
CA HIS A 390 -4.40 -8.79 -7.36
C HIS A 390 -4.22 -8.43 -5.90
N PHE A 391 -3.10 -8.89 -5.38
CA PHE A 391 -2.54 -8.46 -4.11
C PHE A 391 -1.02 -8.36 -4.26
N THR A 392 -0.39 -7.47 -3.51
CA THR A 392 1.04 -7.17 -3.69
C THR A 392 1.77 -7.34 -2.38
N LEU A 393 2.79 -8.20 -2.36
CA LEU A 393 3.68 -8.37 -1.21
C LEU A 393 4.81 -7.34 -1.30
N ARG A 394 5.08 -6.60 -0.22
CA ARG A 394 6.23 -5.70 -0.13
C ARG A 394 7.32 -6.30 0.74
N ILE A 395 8.47 -6.59 0.14
CA ILE A 395 9.57 -7.34 0.76
C ILE A 395 10.81 -6.45 0.85
N SER A 396 11.44 -6.41 2.03
CA SER A 396 12.63 -5.61 2.26
C SER A 396 13.85 -6.19 1.54
N ASN A 397 14.54 -5.40 0.72
CA ASN A 397 15.74 -5.87 0.03
C ASN A 397 16.97 -5.98 0.95
N PHE A 398 16.90 -5.43 2.17
CA PHE A 398 17.97 -5.56 3.17
C PHE A 398 18.04 -6.96 3.80
N SER A 399 16.89 -7.60 4.04
CA SER A 399 16.78 -8.85 4.82
C SER A 399 15.91 -9.93 4.17
N GLY A 400 15.15 -9.59 3.11
CA GLY A 400 14.13 -10.45 2.54
C GLY A 400 12.88 -10.59 3.40
N GLU A 401 12.72 -9.75 4.43
CA GLU A 401 11.57 -9.77 5.33
C GLU A 401 10.31 -9.17 4.68
N LEU A 402 9.16 -9.82 4.88
CA LEU A 402 7.85 -9.28 4.48
C LEU A 402 7.49 -8.06 5.36
N SER A 403 7.31 -6.91 4.72
CA SER A 403 6.96 -5.66 5.40
C SER A 403 5.44 -5.46 5.49
N SER A 404 4.75 -5.60 4.37
CA SER A 404 3.31 -5.36 4.25
C SER A 404 2.73 -6.10 3.04
N LEU A 405 1.40 -6.17 3.00
CA LEU A 405 0.65 -6.75 1.90
C LEU A 405 -0.45 -5.78 1.47
N TYR A 406 -0.53 -5.50 0.17
CA TYR A 406 -1.58 -4.71 -0.45
C TYR A 406 -2.75 -5.60 -0.84
N PHE A 407 -3.95 -5.20 -0.49
CA PHE A 407 -5.19 -5.87 -0.83
C PHE A 407 -5.98 -5.00 -1.81
N SER A 408 -6.03 -5.39 -3.08
CA SER A 408 -6.81 -4.67 -4.11
C SER A 408 -8.30 -4.77 -3.82
N GLN A 409 -8.98 -3.63 -3.87
CA GLN A 409 -10.40 -3.46 -3.64
C GLN A 409 -10.98 -2.53 -4.70
N HIS A 410 -11.51 -3.11 -5.79
CA HIS A 410 -12.15 -2.38 -6.88
C HIS A 410 -11.17 -1.39 -7.55
N SER A 411 -11.40 -0.08 -7.39
CA SER A 411 -10.58 0.97 -7.99
C SER A 411 -9.41 1.43 -7.11
N GLY A 412 -9.23 0.85 -5.91
CA GLY A 412 -8.17 1.16 -4.97
C GLY A 412 -7.82 -0.06 -4.13
N GLY A 413 -7.37 0.15 -2.90
CA GLY A 413 -7.05 -0.93 -1.98
C GLY A 413 -6.40 -0.41 -0.70
N GLU A 414 -5.85 -1.33 0.07
CA GLU A 414 -5.27 -1.03 1.39
C GLU A 414 -3.95 -1.78 1.58
N TRP A 415 -2.93 -1.06 2.05
CA TRP A 415 -1.71 -1.67 2.56
C TRP A 415 -1.91 -2.06 4.03
N VAL A 416 -1.62 -3.31 4.36
CA VAL A 416 -1.64 -3.80 5.75
C VAL A 416 -0.24 -4.25 6.12
N ASP A 417 0.29 -3.68 7.19
CA ASP A 417 1.58 -4.09 7.76
C ASP A 417 1.57 -5.56 8.17
N ALA A 418 2.74 -6.22 8.13
CA ALA A 418 2.85 -7.65 8.43
C ALA A 418 2.29 -8.05 9.81
N SER A 419 2.24 -7.09 10.76
CA SER A 419 1.65 -7.30 12.08
C SER A 419 0.13 -7.40 12.11
N GLY A 420 -0.55 -6.84 11.10
CA GLY A 420 -2.00 -6.92 10.94
C GLY A 420 -2.46 -8.13 10.11
N LEU A 421 -1.54 -8.93 9.58
CA LEU A 421 -1.88 -10.05 8.70
C LEU A 421 -2.26 -11.31 9.50
N GLU A 422 -3.17 -12.10 8.93
CA GLU A 422 -3.40 -13.49 9.35
C GLU A 422 -2.53 -14.45 8.54
N PHE A 423 -2.09 -15.54 9.15
CA PHE A 423 -1.21 -16.53 8.52
C PHE A 423 -1.82 -17.94 8.62
N VAL A 424 -1.67 -18.76 7.56
CA VAL A 424 -2.13 -20.16 7.57
C VAL A 424 -1.07 -21.06 8.21
N GLU A 425 0.12 -21.05 7.62
CA GLU A 425 1.27 -21.87 7.99
C GLU A 425 2.54 -21.08 7.65
N GLY A 426 3.50 -21.09 8.57
CA GLY A 426 4.71 -20.31 8.43
C GLY A 426 4.43 -18.83 8.18
N ASN A 427 5.12 -18.24 7.21
CA ASN A 427 4.97 -16.83 6.84
C ASN A 427 4.03 -16.62 5.65
N ARG A 428 3.13 -17.58 5.37
CA ARG A 428 2.15 -17.47 4.29
C ARG A 428 0.89 -16.78 4.79
N ALA A 429 0.72 -15.53 4.35
CA ALA A 429 -0.42 -14.72 4.72
C ALA A 429 -1.73 -15.27 4.14
N ILE A 430 -2.85 -14.81 4.68
CA ILE A 430 -4.19 -15.10 4.18
C ILE A 430 -4.72 -13.92 3.38
N VAL A 431 -5.32 -14.21 2.24
CA VAL A 431 -6.14 -13.27 1.47
C VAL A 431 -7.55 -13.81 1.41
N TYR A 432 -8.55 -13.00 1.78
CA TYR A 432 -9.95 -13.35 1.63
C TYR A 432 -10.54 -12.64 0.41
N SER A 433 -10.95 -13.41 -0.59
CA SER A 433 -11.62 -12.91 -1.78
C SER A 433 -13.12 -12.80 -1.54
N SER A 434 -13.69 -11.63 -1.85
CA SER A 434 -15.11 -11.35 -1.67
C SER A 434 -15.96 -12.15 -2.65
N ARG A 435 -17.18 -12.47 -2.22
CA ARG A 435 -18.13 -13.21 -3.06
C ARG A 435 -18.55 -12.40 -4.29
N SER A 436 -18.61 -13.04 -5.45
CA SER A 436 -18.97 -12.50 -6.77
C SER A 436 -17.96 -11.50 -7.35
N GLY A 437 -17.55 -10.50 -6.56
CA GLY A 437 -16.72 -9.38 -7.00
C GLY A 437 -15.22 -9.55 -6.77
N HIS A 438 -14.81 -10.63 -6.13
CA HIS A 438 -13.42 -11.08 -5.92
C HIS A 438 -12.41 -10.14 -5.24
N ALA A 439 -12.79 -8.90 -4.91
CA ALA A 439 -11.98 -7.96 -4.14
C ALA A 439 -11.33 -8.60 -2.92
N SER A 440 -10.09 -8.22 -2.63
CA SER A 440 -9.23 -8.84 -1.64
C SER A 440 -9.30 -8.13 -0.29
N PHE A 441 -9.32 -8.90 0.80
CA PHE A 441 -9.38 -8.38 2.17
C PHE A 441 -8.46 -9.15 3.13
N PRO A 442 -7.89 -8.48 4.14
CA PRO A 442 -7.00 -9.09 5.14
C PRO A 442 -7.74 -9.98 6.15
N HIS A 443 -9.02 -9.73 6.38
CA HIS A 443 -9.83 -10.42 7.39
C HIS A 443 -11.17 -10.89 6.81
N PRO A 444 -11.81 -11.90 7.40
CA PRO A 444 -13.18 -12.26 7.03
C PRO A 444 -14.16 -11.21 7.55
N GLY A 445 -15.18 -10.89 6.77
CA GLY A 445 -16.16 -9.87 7.14
C GLY A 445 -17.10 -9.49 6.01
N THR A 446 -18.01 -8.56 6.29
CA THR A 446 -18.79 -7.86 5.27
C THR A 446 -18.27 -6.43 5.18
N TYR A 447 -17.70 -6.09 4.03
CA TYR A 447 -17.20 -4.75 3.73
C TYR A 447 -18.20 -4.01 2.83
N LEU A 448 -18.49 -2.75 3.12
CA LEU A 448 -19.49 -1.97 2.39
C LEU A 448 -18.84 -0.90 1.52
N GLN A 449 -19.10 -0.98 0.20
CA GLN A 449 -18.79 0.09 -0.73
C GLN A 449 -20.00 1.03 -0.82
N GLY A 450 -19.96 2.16 -0.11
CA GLY A 450 -21.05 3.14 -0.07
C GLY A 450 -21.07 3.95 1.23
N MET A 451 -22.26 4.30 1.71
CA MET A 451 -22.45 4.98 2.99
C MET A 451 -22.42 3.97 4.15
N GLU A 452 -21.22 3.49 4.47
CA GLU A 452 -21.01 2.48 5.52
C GLU A 452 -21.60 2.89 6.88
N LYS A 453 -21.47 4.16 7.29
CA LYS A 453 -22.05 4.69 8.54
C LYS A 453 -23.58 4.55 8.62
N LEU A 454 -24.26 4.49 7.48
CA LEU A 454 -25.70 4.26 7.38
C LEU A 454 -26.05 2.79 7.11
N GLY A 455 -25.04 1.93 6.94
CA GLY A 455 -25.20 0.53 6.54
C GLY A 455 -25.72 0.36 5.12
N ILE A 456 -25.46 1.31 4.21
CA ILE A 456 -25.96 1.32 2.84
C ILE A 456 -24.80 1.22 1.86
N GLY A 457 -24.74 0.16 1.06
CA GLY A 457 -23.67 0.00 0.06
C GLY A 457 -23.69 -1.34 -0.65
N ILE A 458 -22.83 -1.49 -1.66
CA ILE A 458 -22.54 -2.80 -2.25
C ILE A 458 -21.74 -3.61 -1.24
N SER A 459 -22.18 -4.84 -0.96
CA SER A 459 -21.55 -5.71 0.02
C SER A 459 -20.48 -6.59 -0.62
N ASN A 460 -19.28 -6.53 -0.06
CA ASN A 460 -18.20 -7.47 -0.28
C ASN A 460 -18.15 -8.43 0.91
N ASP A 461 -18.72 -9.63 0.74
CA ASP A 461 -18.74 -10.66 1.77
C ASP A 461 -17.53 -11.59 1.60
N ALA A 462 -16.57 -11.52 2.53
CA ALA A 462 -15.34 -12.28 2.53
C ALA A 462 -15.34 -13.27 3.70
N ALA A 463 -15.04 -14.55 3.45
CA ALA A 463 -15.05 -15.57 4.50
C ALA A 463 -14.15 -16.75 4.16
N ARG A 464 -13.59 -17.40 5.19
CA ARG A 464 -12.79 -18.61 5.04
C ARG A 464 -13.64 -19.78 4.52
N SER A 465 -13.08 -20.58 3.63
CA SER A 465 -13.74 -21.79 3.11
C SER A 465 -12.75 -22.90 2.78
N LYS A 466 -13.23 -23.97 2.13
CA LYS A 466 -12.40 -25.04 1.54
C LYS A 466 -12.03 -24.76 0.08
N LEU A 467 -12.51 -23.65 -0.47
CA LEU A 467 -12.20 -23.17 -1.82
C LEU A 467 -11.04 -22.20 -1.69
N PHE A 468 -9.84 -22.63 -2.08
CA PHE A 468 -8.66 -21.79 -1.99
C PHE A 468 -7.66 -22.07 -3.11
N VAL A 469 -6.80 -21.10 -3.36
CA VAL A 469 -5.60 -21.23 -4.20
C VAL A 469 -4.38 -20.91 -3.34
N ASP A 470 -3.36 -21.76 -3.42
CA ASP A 470 -2.05 -21.49 -2.83
C ASP A 470 -1.14 -20.87 -3.90
N SER A 471 -0.85 -19.58 -3.74
CA SER A 471 -0.01 -18.82 -4.69
C SER A 471 1.44 -19.29 -4.77
N SER A 472 1.89 -20.08 -3.80
CA SER A 472 3.25 -20.63 -3.78
C SER A 472 3.42 -21.87 -4.66
N VAL A 473 2.32 -22.46 -5.17
CA VAL A 473 2.30 -23.76 -5.86
C VAL A 473 2.24 -23.60 -7.37
N ASN A 474 1.18 -22.97 -7.89
CA ASN A 474 0.94 -22.80 -9.33
C ASN A 474 1.00 -21.32 -9.69
N TYR A 475 2.11 -20.90 -10.29
CA TYR A 475 2.30 -19.52 -10.71
C TYR A 475 3.21 -19.42 -11.93
N GLN A 476 3.07 -18.31 -12.64
CA GLN A 476 3.94 -17.90 -13.73
C GLN A 476 4.46 -16.48 -13.46
N ILE A 477 5.79 -16.31 -13.47
CA ILE A 477 6.39 -14.98 -13.47
C ILE A 477 6.27 -14.43 -14.90
N ILE A 478 5.51 -13.36 -15.07
CA ILE A 478 5.16 -12.80 -16.39
C ILE A 478 5.85 -11.46 -16.67
N ALA A 479 6.35 -10.78 -15.64
CA ALA A 479 7.11 -9.56 -15.78
C ALA A 479 8.10 -9.35 -14.61
N ALA A 480 9.30 -8.89 -14.95
CA ALA A 480 10.32 -8.40 -14.02
C ALA A 480 11.32 -7.56 -14.83
N GLU A 481 10.99 -6.30 -15.09
CA GLU A 481 11.69 -5.44 -16.07
C GLU A 481 13.20 -5.33 -15.79
N TYR A 482 13.59 -5.31 -14.52
CA TYR A 482 15.00 -5.22 -14.10
C TYR A 482 15.83 -6.48 -14.40
N LEU A 483 15.20 -7.62 -14.71
CA LEU A 483 15.87 -8.85 -15.10
C LEU A 483 16.04 -9.00 -16.62
N GLY A 484 15.54 -8.05 -17.42
CA GLY A 484 15.60 -8.11 -18.89
C GLY A 484 14.96 -9.38 -19.44
N ASP A 485 15.64 -10.07 -20.36
CA ASP A 485 15.12 -11.24 -21.07
C ASP A 485 15.01 -12.52 -20.23
N ALA A 486 15.35 -12.48 -18.93
CA ALA A 486 15.24 -13.66 -18.06
C ALA A 486 13.79 -14.08 -17.79
N VAL A 487 12.83 -13.18 -17.98
CA VAL A 487 11.39 -13.43 -17.83
C VAL A 487 10.71 -13.24 -19.18
N SER A 488 10.02 -14.28 -19.66
CA SER A 488 9.26 -14.22 -20.91
C SER A 488 7.83 -13.78 -20.64
N GLU A 489 7.46 -12.65 -21.24
CA GLU A 489 6.08 -12.18 -21.24
C GLU A 489 5.18 -13.10 -22.09
N PRO A 490 4.00 -13.52 -21.61
CA PRO A 490 3.05 -14.29 -22.41
C PRO A 490 2.30 -13.40 -23.42
N CYS A 491 1.94 -13.96 -24.59
CA CYS A 491 1.33 -13.19 -25.68
C CYS A 491 0.03 -12.48 -25.27
N TRP A 492 -0.80 -13.12 -24.46
CA TRP A 492 -2.06 -12.54 -23.99
C TRP A 492 -1.88 -11.30 -23.12
N LEU A 493 -0.73 -11.10 -22.46
CA LEU A 493 -0.47 -9.91 -21.64
C LEU A 493 -0.41 -8.63 -22.50
N GLN A 494 -0.15 -8.80 -23.80
CA GLN A 494 -0.14 -7.72 -24.78
C GLN A 494 -1.53 -7.37 -25.32
N PHE A 495 -2.59 -8.07 -24.90
CA PHE A 495 -3.96 -7.74 -25.32
C PHE A 495 -4.52 -6.57 -24.51
N MET A 496 -4.45 -5.37 -25.09
CA MET A 496 -4.82 -4.09 -24.46
C MET A 496 -6.30 -3.69 -24.63
N ARG A 497 -7.20 -4.65 -24.87
CA ARG A 497 -8.65 -4.43 -25.02
C ARG A 497 -9.43 -5.16 -23.94
N GLU A 498 -10.75 -5.03 -23.98
CA GLU A 498 -11.68 -5.56 -22.99
C GLU A 498 -11.71 -7.10 -23.00
N TRP A 499 -11.62 -7.67 -21.79
CA TRP A 499 -11.79 -9.10 -21.52
C TRP A 499 -13.27 -9.46 -21.35
N GLY A 500 -14.17 -8.76 -22.04
CA GLY A 500 -15.62 -8.95 -21.96
C GLY A 500 -16.36 -7.98 -22.89
N PRO A 501 -17.63 -8.25 -23.22
CA PRO A 501 -18.43 -7.32 -24.01
C PRO A 501 -18.88 -6.12 -23.18
N THR A 502 -19.12 -4.97 -23.85
CA THR A 502 -19.81 -3.83 -23.25
C THR A 502 -21.34 -3.97 -23.43
N ILE A 503 -22.09 -4.09 -22.34
CA ILE A 503 -23.55 -4.22 -22.33
C ILE A 503 -24.17 -3.16 -21.41
N VAL A 504 -24.98 -2.26 -21.95
CA VAL A 504 -25.66 -1.23 -21.15
C VAL A 504 -27.02 -1.74 -20.69
N TYR A 505 -27.26 -1.71 -19.37
CA TYR A 505 -28.55 -2.07 -18.78
C TYR A 505 -29.42 -0.86 -18.46
N ASN A 506 -30.75 -1.08 -18.40
CA ASN A 506 -31.65 -0.12 -17.76
C ASN A 506 -31.59 -0.29 -16.23
N SER A 507 -30.50 0.19 -15.62
CA SER A 507 -30.23 0.12 -14.18
C SER A 507 -31.32 0.76 -13.32
N ARG A 508 -32.02 1.79 -13.85
CA ARG A 508 -33.15 2.45 -13.16
C ARG A 508 -34.29 1.49 -12.80
N SER A 509 -34.53 0.47 -13.62
CA SER A 509 -35.58 -0.50 -13.34
C SER A 509 -35.31 -1.35 -12.09
N GLU A 510 -34.03 -1.62 -11.80
CA GLU A 510 -33.60 -2.33 -10.59
C GLU A 510 -33.63 -1.41 -9.37
N LEU A 511 -33.24 -0.14 -9.51
CA LEU A 511 -33.41 0.87 -8.48
C LEU A 511 -34.89 1.05 -8.10
N ASP A 512 -35.77 1.25 -9.08
CA ASP A 512 -37.22 1.39 -8.86
C ASP A 512 -37.82 0.16 -8.15
N ARG A 513 -37.32 -1.04 -8.45
CA ARG A 513 -37.70 -2.27 -7.76
C ARG A 513 -37.37 -2.20 -6.27
N ILE A 514 -36.15 -1.76 -5.92
CA ILE A 514 -35.67 -1.68 -4.54
C ILE A 514 -36.41 -0.56 -3.78
N MET A 515 -36.61 0.59 -4.41
CA MET A 515 -37.26 1.77 -3.80
C MET A 515 -38.70 1.51 -3.33
N ARG A 516 -39.41 0.54 -3.93
CA ARG A 516 -40.75 0.13 -3.49
C ARG A 516 -40.78 -0.47 -2.09
N TYR A 517 -39.67 -1.05 -1.63
CA TYR A 517 -39.56 -1.70 -0.33
C TYR A 517 -39.00 -0.77 0.76
N LEU A 518 -38.58 0.45 0.40
CA LEU A 518 -37.87 1.36 1.30
C LEU A 518 -38.77 2.47 1.88
N PRO A 519 -38.65 2.76 3.19
CA PRO A 519 -39.18 3.97 3.80
C PRO A 519 -38.68 5.24 3.09
N VAL A 520 -39.54 6.27 3.01
CA VAL A 520 -39.25 7.51 2.29
C VAL A 520 -37.96 8.19 2.76
N ASN A 521 -37.63 8.11 4.06
CA ASN A 521 -36.43 8.70 4.64
C ASN A 521 -35.12 8.00 4.23
N LEU A 522 -35.16 6.77 3.69
CA LEU A 522 -33.98 6.05 3.20
C LEU A 522 -33.82 6.12 1.68
N ARG A 523 -34.88 6.52 0.96
CA ARG A 523 -34.91 6.57 -0.50
C ARG A 523 -33.79 7.45 -1.07
N PHE A 524 -33.66 8.68 -0.55
CA PHE A 524 -32.63 9.61 -1.01
C PHE A 524 -31.20 9.11 -0.74
N SER A 525 -30.96 8.46 0.40
CA SER A 525 -29.64 7.90 0.72
C SER A 525 -29.28 6.74 -0.21
N VAL A 526 -30.24 5.87 -0.51
CA VAL A 526 -30.06 4.74 -1.42
C VAL A 526 -29.86 5.22 -2.84
N GLU A 527 -30.67 6.16 -3.32
CA GLU A 527 -30.50 6.82 -4.61
C GLU A 527 -29.13 7.49 -4.72
N SER A 528 -28.68 8.22 -3.70
CA SER A 528 -27.34 8.82 -3.71
C SER A 528 -26.21 7.80 -3.74
N VAL A 529 -26.34 6.64 -3.09
CA VAL A 529 -25.34 5.56 -3.21
C VAL A 529 -25.38 4.99 -4.63
N PHE A 530 -26.58 4.72 -5.13
CA PHE A 530 -26.82 4.21 -6.46
C PHE A 530 -26.51 5.17 -7.59
N ASP A 531 -26.35 6.47 -7.35
CA ASP A 531 -25.88 7.42 -8.37
C ASP A 531 -24.35 7.57 -8.32
N LYS A 532 -23.73 7.14 -7.21
CA LYS A 532 -22.29 7.21 -6.95
C LYS A 532 -21.56 5.90 -7.23
N LEU A 533 -22.27 4.82 -7.58
CA LEU A 533 -21.60 3.60 -8.01
C LEU A 533 -20.80 3.88 -9.29
N PRO A 534 -19.62 3.24 -9.46
CA PRO A 534 -18.87 3.28 -10.72
C PRO A 534 -19.77 2.98 -11.92
N ILE A 535 -19.51 3.64 -13.06
CA ILE A 535 -20.33 3.51 -14.28
C ILE A 535 -20.37 2.05 -14.73
N GLU A 536 -19.24 1.37 -14.56
CA GLU A 536 -18.95 -0.03 -14.83
C GLU A 536 -19.95 -0.96 -14.10
N LEU A 537 -20.50 -0.55 -12.95
CA LEU A 537 -21.49 -1.36 -12.25
C LEU A 537 -22.89 -1.28 -12.91
N TYR A 538 -23.24 -0.23 -13.66
CA TYR A 538 -24.56 -0.13 -14.31
C TYR A 538 -24.67 -0.87 -15.65
N GLY A 539 -23.58 -1.48 -16.11
CA GLY A 539 -23.50 -2.30 -17.31
C GLY A 539 -22.71 -3.58 -17.07
N GLU A 540 -22.45 -4.32 -18.14
CA GLU A 540 -21.26 -5.18 -18.22
C GLU A 540 -20.22 -4.40 -19.01
N GLU A 541 -19.02 -4.27 -18.48
CA GLU A 541 -17.87 -3.76 -19.22
C GLU A 541 -16.70 -4.64 -18.79
N GLY A 542 -16.25 -5.51 -19.69
CA GLY A 542 -15.13 -6.40 -19.38
C GLY A 542 -13.89 -5.57 -19.07
N PRO A 543 -13.11 -5.89 -18.02
CA PRO A 543 -11.94 -5.12 -17.69
C PRO A 543 -10.88 -5.29 -18.78
N THR A 544 -10.01 -4.30 -18.92
CA THR A 544 -8.75 -4.49 -19.62
C THR A 544 -7.81 -5.37 -18.79
N GLY A 545 -6.83 -5.99 -19.47
CA GLY A 545 -5.85 -6.86 -18.82
C GLY A 545 -4.93 -6.10 -17.84
N PRO A 546 -4.13 -6.83 -17.04
CA PRO A 546 -3.30 -6.26 -15.96
C PRO A 546 -2.39 -5.10 -16.41
N LYS A 547 -1.83 -5.17 -17.62
CA LYS A 547 -0.87 -4.19 -18.14
C LYS A 547 -1.48 -2.82 -18.48
N GLN A 548 -2.80 -2.72 -18.54
CA GLN A 548 -3.53 -1.45 -18.70
C GLN A 548 -3.86 -0.79 -17.35
N LYS A 549 -3.62 -1.47 -16.23
CA LYS A 549 -3.81 -0.90 -14.89
C LYS A 549 -2.65 0.04 -14.60
N ASP A 550 -2.94 1.20 -14.01
CA ASP A 550 -1.94 2.23 -13.73
C ASP A 550 -0.86 1.76 -12.73
N ASN A 551 -1.24 0.91 -11.78
CA ASN A 551 -0.35 0.26 -10.84
C ASN A 551 0.55 -0.84 -11.45
N TRP A 552 0.41 -1.14 -12.75
CA TRP A 552 1.36 -2.00 -13.46
C TRP A 552 2.75 -1.34 -13.47
N VAL A 553 2.82 -0.08 -13.88
CA VAL A 553 4.07 0.71 -13.87
C VAL A 553 4.16 1.56 -12.60
N GLY A 554 3.03 2.05 -12.09
CA GLY A 554 2.94 2.86 -10.90
C GLY A 554 2.99 2.07 -9.59
N ASP A 555 2.79 2.80 -8.50
CA ASP A 555 2.60 2.23 -7.16
C ASP A 555 1.16 1.74 -6.97
N GLU A 556 0.94 0.89 -5.97
CA GLU A 556 -0.41 0.49 -5.59
C GLU A 556 -1.22 1.68 -5.08
N ARG A 557 -2.53 1.70 -5.37
CA ARG A 557 -3.42 2.80 -4.96
C ARG A 557 -3.75 2.69 -3.48
N GLY A 558 -3.06 3.46 -2.63
CA GLY A 558 -3.24 3.49 -1.18
C GLY A 558 -2.65 4.73 -0.50
#